data_AF-A0A2Z4GI21-F1
#
_entry.id   AF-A0A2Z4GI21-F1
#
_cell.length_a   1.000
_cell.length_b   1.000
_cell.length_c   1.000
_cell.angle_alpha   90.00
_cell.angle_beta   90.00
_cell.angle_gamma   90.00
#
_symmetry.space_group_name_H-M   'P 1'
#
loop_
_entity.id
_entity.type
_entity.pdbx_description
1 polymer ?
#
loop_
_entity_poly.entity_id
_entity_poly.type
_entity_poly.pdbx_seq_one_letter_code
_entity_poly.pdbx_strand_id
1 'polypeptide(L)' 'MDIQTSKIELVKEILNLENPSLIQRMFDLLKSEEKDAFELTEIEAKEIQIGIEQFDRGEGIKWDDFLKSIS' A
#
# COMPACT_ATOMS: atom_id res chain seq x y z
N MET A 1 -18.50 20.41 8.75
CA MET A 1 -19.40 19.31 9.19
C MET A 1 -18.88 18.77 10.50
N ASP A 2 -19.78 18.46 11.43
CA ASP A 2 -19.44 17.74 12.66
C ASP A 2 -19.02 16.31 12.29
N ILE A 3 -17.90 15.83 12.82
CA ILE A 3 -17.37 14.49 12.54
C ILE A 3 -18.36 13.38 12.91
N GLN A 4 -19.18 13.58 13.94
CA GLN A 4 -20.22 12.64 14.35
C GLN A 4 -21.33 12.57 13.30
N THR A 5 -21.72 13.72 12.75
CA THR A 5 -22.68 13.78 11.63
C THR A 5 -22.14 13.05 10.42
N SER A 6 -20.88 13.29 10.03
CA SER A 6 -20.25 12.62 8.89
C SER A 6 -20.20 11.09 9.06
N LYS A 7 -19.90 10.59 10.27
CA LYS A 7 -19.89 9.15 10.57
C LYS A 7 -21.26 8.52 10.40
N ILE A 8 -22.30 9.18 10.89
CA ILE A 8 -23.68 8.69 10.79
C ILE A 8 -24.14 8.64 9.33
N GLU A 9 -23.82 9.67 8.54
CA GLU A 9 -24.14 9.69 7.11
C GLU A 9 -23.45 8.55 6.36
N LEU A 10 -22.16 8.33 6.60
CA LEU A 10 -21.43 7.23 5.97
C LEU A 10 -22.05 5.86 6.29
N VAL A 11 -22.42 5.62 7.55
CA VAL A 11 -23.06 4.35 7.95
C VAL A 11 -24.41 4.18 7.26
N LYS A 12 -25.22 5.25 7.14
CA LYS A 12 -26.51 5.20 6.44
C LYS A 12 -26.34 4.84 4.98
N GLU A 13 -25.38 5.44 4.29
CA GLU A 13 -25.08 5.12 2.89
C GLU A 13 -24.67 3.65 2.73
N ILE A 14 -23.80 3.14 3.61
CA ILE A 14 -23.39 1.72 3.59
C ILE A 14 -24.57 0.78 3.79
N LEU A 15 -25.48 1.07 4.73
CA LEU A 15 -26.66 0.23 5.00
C LEU A 15 -27.63 0.16 3.82
N ASN A 16 -27.64 1.17 2.95
CA ASN A 16 -28.46 1.20 1.75
C ASN A 16 -27.81 0.51 0.53
N LEU A 17 -26.53 0.09 0.63
CA LEU A 17 -25.86 -0.60 -0.47
C LEU A 17 -26.34 -2.04 -0.59
N GLU A 18 -26.74 -2.43 -1.80
CA GLU A 18 -27.10 -3.82 -2.12
C GLU A 18 -25.97 -4.58 -2.82
N ASN A 19 -24.92 -3.88 -3.28
CA ASN A 19 -23.82 -4.50 -4.03
C ASN A 19 -22.77 -5.11 -3.08
N PRO A 20 -22.67 -6.45 -2.97
CA PRO A 20 -21.77 -7.09 -2.00
C PRO A 20 -20.29 -6.83 -2.31
N SER A 21 -19.92 -6.69 -3.58
CA SER A 21 -18.55 -6.40 -4.00
C SER A 21 -18.10 -4.99 -3.60
N LEU A 22 -19.02 -4.03 -3.58
CA LEU A 22 -18.72 -2.68 -3.10
C LEU A 22 -18.57 -2.66 -1.57
N ILE A 23 -19.46 -3.34 -0.85
CA ILE A 23 -19.38 -3.48 0.62
C ILE A 23 -18.04 -4.11 1.03
N GLN A 24 -17.62 -5.18 0.35
CA GLN A 24 -16.34 -5.84 0.65
C GLN A 24 -15.15 -4.89 0.44
N ARG A 25 -15.11 -4.14 -0.67
CA ARG A 25 -14.02 -3.17 -0.92
C ARG A 25 -13.97 -2.05 0.10
N MET A 26 -15.12 -1.57 0.57
CA MET A 26 -15.17 -0.57 1.64
C MET A 26 -14.68 -1.13 2.98
N PHE A 27 -15.06 -2.39 3.29
CA PHE A 27 -14.59 -3.07 4.48
C PHE A 27 -13.06 -3.26 4.46
N ASP A 28 -12.52 -3.68 3.32
CA ASP A 28 -11.08 -3.88 3.16
C ASP A 28 -10.32 -2.55 3.30
N LEU A 29 -10.83 -1.44 2.73
CA LEU A 29 -10.26 -0.09 2.87
C LEU A 29 -10.22 0.39 4.33
N LEU A 30 -11.33 0.23 5.06
CA LEU A 30 -11.40 0.60 6.47
C LEU A 30 -10.45 -0.23 7.34
N LYS A 31 -10.19 -1.47 6.93
CA LYS A 31 -9.32 -2.40 7.64
C LYS A 31 -7.84 -2.21 7.27
N SER A 32 -7.53 -1.78 6.05
CA SER A 32 -6.15 -1.50 5.62
C SER A 32 -5.56 -0.32 6.40
N GLU A 33 -6.37 0.68 6.76
CA GLU A 33 -5.88 1.80 7.57
C GLU A 33 -5.45 1.40 8.99
N GLU A 34 -5.97 0.29 9.55
CA GLU A 34 -5.51 -0.24 10.84
C GLU A 34 -4.34 -1.23 10.71
N LYS A 35 -4.09 -1.79 9.52
CA LYS A 35 -3.17 -2.93 9.33
C LYS A 35 -1.93 -2.62 8.50
N ASP A 36 -1.92 -1.52 7.75
CA ASP A 36 -0.86 -1.19 6.78
C ASP A 36 -0.04 0.05 7.18
N ALA A 37 0.46 0.08 8.41
CA ALA A 37 1.60 0.94 8.75
C ALA A 37 2.93 0.34 8.21
N PHE A 38 2.95 -0.13 6.96
CA PHE A 38 4.20 -0.30 6.21
C PHE A 38 4.59 1.05 5.59
N GLU A 39 4.74 2.07 6.44
CA GLU A 39 5.34 3.31 6.00
C GLU A 39 6.84 3.07 5.85
N LEU A 40 7.34 3.23 4.63
CA LEU A 40 8.78 3.33 4.42
C LEU A 40 9.25 4.56 5.19
N THR A 41 10.24 4.37 6.06
CA THR A 41 11.00 5.49 6.60
C THR A 41 11.61 6.29 5.44
N GLU A 42 11.92 7.57 5.66
CA GLU A 42 12.56 8.41 4.62
C GLU A 42 13.85 7.77 4.08
N ILE A 43 14.55 7.01 4.93
CA ILE A 43 15.77 6.29 4.56
C ILE A 43 15.44 5.14 3.62
N GLU A 44 14.48 4.28 3.97
CA GLU A 44 14.08 3.14 3.14
C GLU A 44 13.55 3.61 1.78
N ALA A 45 12.75 4.67 1.75
CA ALA A 45 12.27 5.26 0.50
C ALA A 45 13.43 5.78 -0.38
N LYS A 46 14.44 6.42 0.24
CA LYS A 46 15.62 6.91 -0.45
C LYS A 46 16.50 5.78 -0.98
N GLU A 47 16.68 4.70 -0.23
CA GLU A 47 17.45 3.54 -0.65
C GLU A 47 16.80 2.82 -1.84
N ILE A 48 15.47 2.66 -1.81
CA ILE A 48 14.71 2.11 -2.94
C ILE A 48 14.88 2.99 -4.19
N GLN A 49 14.78 4.32 -4.03
CA GLN A 49 14.99 5.25 -5.14
C GLN A 49 16.39 5.12 -5.75
N ILE A 50 17.43 5.02 -4.92
CA ILE A 50 18.81 4.79 -5.38
C ILE A 50 18.91 3.47 -6.16
N GLY A 51 18.30 2.40 -5.65
CA GLY A 51 18.30 1.09 -6.32
C GLY A 51 17.62 1.11 -7.69
N ILE A 52 16.52 1.84 -7.82
CA ILE A 52 15.83 2.05 -9.11
C ILE A 52 16.74 2.81 -10.09
N GLU A 53 17.37 3.90 -9.64
CA GLU A 53 18.27 4.67 -10.50
C GLU A 53 19.51 3.87 -10.94
N GLN A 54 20.05 3.00 -10.07
CA GLN A 54 21.12 2.07 -10.42
C GLN A 54 20.65 1.07 -11.48
N PHE A 55 19.44 0.52 -11.32
CA PHE A 55 18.85 -0.40 -12.27
C PHE A 55 18.65 0.24 -13.65
N ASP A 56 18.13 1.47 -13.70
CA ASP A 56 17.93 2.24 -14.94
C ASP A 56 19.25 2.57 -15.66
N ARG A 57 20.33 2.74 -14.90
CA ARG A 57 21.70 2.88 -15.45
C ARG A 57 22.32 1.56 -15.93
N GLY A 58 21.62 0.44 -15.77
CA GLY A 58 22.10 -0.89 -16.13
C GLY A 58 23.14 -1.45 -15.15
N GLU A 59 23.20 -0.92 -13.93
CA GLU A 59 24.12 -1.37 -12.86
C GLU A 59 23.59 -2.62 -12.13
N GLY A 60 22.41 -3.10 -12.51
CA GLY A 60 21.84 -4.35 -11.99
C GLY A 60 22.52 -5.59 -12.56
N ILE A 61 22.60 -6.64 -11.74
CA ILE A 61 23.04 -7.98 -12.15
C ILE A 61 21.87 -8.95 -12.04
N LYS A 62 21.87 -10.01 -12.85
CA LYS A 62 20.87 -11.07 -12.70
C LYS A 62 21.05 -11.75 -11.36
N TRP A 63 19.94 -12.08 -10.72
CA TRP A 63 19.92 -12.78 -9.44
C TRP A 63 20.75 -14.06 -9.44
N ASP A 64 20.64 -14.88 -10.50
CA ASP A 64 21.41 -16.12 -10.63
C ASP A 64 22.92 -15.86 -10.72
N ASP A 65 23.34 -14.74 -11.32
CA ASP A 65 24.75 -14.40 -11.46
C ASP A 65 25.31 -13.83 -10.16
N PHE A 66 24.49 -13.09 -9.39
CA PHE A 66 24.81 -12.71 -8.02
C PHE A 66 25.02 -13.94 -7.13
N LEU A 67 24.08 -14.90 -7.15
CA LEU A 67 24.17 -16.10 -6.31
C LEU A 67 25.44 -16.91 -6.57
N LYS A 68 25.89 -17.01 -7.83
CA LYS A 68 27.16 -17.64 -8.18
C LYS A 68 28.38 -16.91 -7.62
N SER A 69 28.29 -15.59 -7.44
CA SER A 69 29.43 -14.77 -6.97
C SER A 69 29.70 -14.90 -5.46
N ILE A 70 28.73 -15.42 -4.70
CA ILE A 70 28.80 -15.58 -3.24
C ILE A 70 28.82 -17.06 -2.80
N SER A 71 28.85 -18.00 -3.74
CA SER A 71 28.98 -19.45 -3.49
C SER A 71 30.43 -19.92 -3.59
#